data_AF-A0A4R5DYA4-F1
#
_entry.id   AF-A0A4R5DYA4-F1
#
_cell.length_a   1.000
_cell.length_b   1.000
_cell.length_c   1.000
_cell.angle_alpha   90.00
_cell.angle_beta   90.00
_cell.angle_gamma   90.00
#
_symmetry.space_group_name_H-M   'P 1'
#
loop_
_entity.id
_entity.type
_entity.pdbx_description
1 polymer ?
#
loop_
_entity_poly.entity_id
_entity_poly.type
_entity_poly.pdbx_seq_one_letter_code
_entity_poly.pdbx_strand_id
1 'polypeptide(L)' 'MSVWLALFIYFFPTLIAFFRSHNNIMPIFLINLLTGLSGLGWLWALVWSFTDNTKAVRVYA' A
#
# COMPACT_ATOMS: atom_id res chain seq x y z
N MET A 1 -8.46 -13.10 -20.79
CA MET A 1 -8.56 -13.65 -19.42
C MET A 1 -7.45 -13.14 -18.49
N SER A 2 -6.88 -11.93 -18.69
CA SER A 2 -5.56 -11.63 -18.08
C SER A 2 -5.44 -10.24 -17.44
N VAL A 3 -6.30 -9.29 -17.80
CA VAL A 3 -6.20 -7.89 -17.33
C VAL A 3 -6.54 -7.76 -15.86
N TRP A 4 -7.49 -8.57 -15.37
CA TRP A 4 -7.91 -8.59 -13.97
C TRP A 4 -6.77 -9.01 -13.04
N LEU A 5 -5.96 -10.00 -13.43
CA LEU A 5 -4.83 -10.47 -12.63
C LEU A 5 -3.77 -9.37 -12.46
N ALA A 6 -3.49 -8.63 -13.54
CA ALA A 6 -2.57 -7.50 -13.51
C ALA A 6 -3.07 -6.39 -12.58
N LEU A 7 -4.38 -6.10 -12.57
CA LEU A 7 -4.98 -5.12 -11.66
C LEU A 7 -4.86 -5.54 -10.19
N PHE A 8 -5.08 -6.81 -9.87
CA PHE A 8 -4.91 -7.29 -8.50
C PHE A 8 -3.46 -7.17 -8.00
N ILE A 9 -2.48 -7.49 -8.86
CA ILE A 9 -1.06 -7.32 -8.54
C ILE A 9 -0.69 -5.84 -8.42
N TYR A 10 -1.27 -5.00 -9.28
CA TYR A 10 -1.06 -3.56 -9.26
C TYR A 10 -1.55 -2.93 -7.94
N PHE A 11 -2.72 -3.33 -7.45
CA PHE A 11 -3.27 -2.81 -6.20
C PHE A 11 -2.84 -3.57 -4.94
N PHE A 12 -1.95 -4.55 -5.07
CA PHE A 12 -1.43 -5.35 -3.95
C PHE A 12 -0.84 -4.53 -2.79
N PRO A 13 0.06 -3.54 -3.01
CA PRO A 13 0.62 -2.74 -1.91
C PRO A 13 -0.45 -1.88 -1.20
N THR A 14 -1.45 -1.40 -1.95
CA THR A 14 -2.59 -0.67 -1.37
C THR A 14 -3.45 -1.58 -0.51
N LEU A 15 -3.71 -2.81 -0.96
CA LEU A 15 -4.44 -3.83 -0.19
C LEU A 15 -3.73 -4.16 1.13
N ILE A 16 -2.41 -4.35 1.10
CA ILE A 16 -1.63 -4.62 2.32
C ILE A 16 -1.75 -3.46 3.31
N ALA A 17 -1.61 -2.21 2.86
CA ALA A 17 -1.77 -1.03 3.70
C ALA A 17 -3.18 -0.91 4.28
N PHE A 18 -4.20 -1.28 3.51
CA PHE A 18 -5.60 -1.30 3.93
C PHE A 18 -5.85 -2.34 5.04
N PHE A 19 -5.44 -3.59 4.82
CA PHE A 19 -5.61 -4.66 5.81
C PHE A 19 -4.87 -4.38 7.12
N ARG A 20 -3.73 -3.67 7.06
CA ARG A 20 -2.95 -3.29 8.25
C ARG A 20 -3.45 -2.02 8.95
N SER A 21 -4.53 -1.38 8.46
CA SER A 21 -4.99 -0.07 8.97
C SER A 21 -3.85 0.95 9.08
N HIS A 22 -2.97 0.96 8.09
CA HIS A 22 -1.78 1.80 8.09
C HIS A 22 -2.19 3.27 8.06
N ASN A 23 -1.62 4.12 8.92
CA ASN A 23 -2.06 5.51 9.03
C ASN A 23 -1.78 6.31 7.74
N ASN A 24 -0.76 5.88 7.00
CA ASN A 24 -0.34 6.45 5.72
C ASN A 24 -0.89 5.68 4.51
N ILE A 25 -2.13 5.18 4.59
CA ILE A 25 -2.76 4.51 3.45
C ILE A 25 -2.91 5.43 2.23
N MET A 26 -3.24 6.71 2.45
CA MET A 26 -3.47 7.68 1.38
C MET A 26 -2.20 7.97 0.56
N PRO A 27 -1.03 8.22 1.20
CA PRO A 27 0.26 8.29 0.50
C PRO A 27 0.61 7.01 -0.28
N ILE A 28 0.42 5.83 0.31
CA ILE A 28 0.72 4.55 -0.35
C ILE A 28 -0.18 4.36 -1.58
N PHE A 29 -1.46 4.71 -1.48
CA PHE A 29 -2.38 4.71 -2.61
C PHE A 29 -1.97 5.70 -3.70
N LEU A 30 -1.60 6.93 -3.33
CA LEU A 30 -1.16 7.95 -4.30
C LEU A 30 0.12 7.54 -5.04
N ILE A 31 1.12 7.03 -4.33
CA ILE A 31 2.36 6.53 -4.97
C ILE A 31 2.03 5.35 -5.87
N ASN A 32 1.15 4.43 -5.43
CA ASN A 32 0.76 3.31 -6.26
C ASN A 32 -0.02 3.76 -7.51
N LEU A 33 -0.87 4.78 -7.41
CA LEU A 33 -1.65 5.31 -8.54
C LEU A 33 -0.80 6.11 -9.53
N LEU A 34 0.08 6.98 -9.03
CA LEU A 34 0.92 7.87 -9.85
C LEU A 34 2.11 7.12 -10.45
N THR A 35 2.60 6.10 -9.76
CA THR A 35 3.88 5.44 -10.08
C THR A 35 3.75 3.94 -10.34
N GLY A 36 2.56 3.35 -10.30
CA GLY A 36 2.40 1.90 -10.27
C GLY A 36 2.81 1.14 -11.53
N LEU A 37 3.23 1.82 -12.60
CA LEU A 37 3.86 1.20 -13.77
C LEU A 37 5.37 1.42 -13.84
N SER A 38 5.92 2.32 -13.01
CA SER A 38 7.35 2.34 -12.73
C SER A 38 7.63 1.19 -11.75
N GLY A 39 8.34 0.15 -12.18
CA GLY A 39 8.65 -0.98 -11.30
C GLY A 39 9.27 -0.55 -9.96
N LEU A 40 10.01 0.56 -9.95
CA LEU A 40 10.59 1.15 -8.74
C LEU A 40 9.56 1.80 -7.81
N GLY A 41 8.61 2.58 -8.34
CA GLY A 41 7.58 3.22 -7.52
C GLY A 41 6.60 2.22 -6.91
N TRP A 42 6.30 1.14 -7.64
CA TRP A 42 5.50 0.03 -7.12
C TRP A 42 6.23 -0.71 -5.98
N LEU A 43 7.53 -1.01 -6.15
CA LEU A 43 8.35 -1.63 -5.09
C LEU A 43 8.46 -0.74 -3.85
N TRP A 44 8.60 0.58 -4.04
CA TRP A 44 8.64 1.53 -2.93
C TRP A 44 7.33 1.53 -2.14
N ALA A 45 6.18 1.56 -2.84
CA ALA A 45 4.88 1.46 -2.19
C ALA A 45 4.70 0.13 -1.45
N LEU A 46 5.23 -0.97 -2.00
CA LEU A 46 5.22 -2.28 -1.36
C LEU A 46 6.03 -2.28 -0.06
N VAL A 47 7.30 -1.87 -0.09
CA VAL A 47 8.13 -1.78 1.11
C VAL A 47 7.49 -0.86 2.15
N TRP A 48 6.91 0.26 1.72
CA TRP A 48 6.26 1.19 2.62
C TRP A 48 4.99 0.61 3.28
N SER A 49 4.23 -0.22 2.57
CA SER A 49 3.07 -0.94 3.13
C SER A 49 3.44 -1.91 4.26
N PHE A 50 4.70 -2.36 4.30
CA PHE A 50 5.22 -3.21 5.37
C PHE A 50 5.79 -2.44 6.57
N THR A 51 5.88 -1.11 6.51
CA THR A 51 6.35 -0.30 7.65
C THR A 51 5.37 -0.37 8.84
N ASP A 52 5.86 -0.21 10.06
CA ASP A 52 5.06 -0.28 11.28
C ASP A 52 4.50 1.09 11.71
N ASN A 53 3.96 1.85 10.75
CA ASN A 53 3.33 3.14 11.01
C ASN A 53 1.81 2.94 11.19
N THR A 54 1.48 2.07 12.15
CA THR A 54 0.12 1.70 12.52
C THR A 54 -0.34 2.56 13.70
N LYS A 55 -1.65 2.78 13.84
CA LYS A 55 -2.16 3.64 14.91
C LYS A 55 -1.78 3.03 16.26
N ALA A 56 -1.02 3.77 17.07
CA ALA A 56 -0.77 3.37 18.45
C ALA A 56 -2.12 3.21 19.16
N VAL A 57 -2.44 1.98 19.55
CA VAL A 57 -3.56 1.72 20.46
C VAL A 57 -3.24 2.54 21.70
N ARG A 58 -4.03 3.57 21.99
CA ARG A 58 -3.94 4.32 23.25
C ARG A 58 -4.28 3.35 24.39
N VAL A 59 -3.30 2.60 24.88
CA VAL A 59 -3.43 1.70 26.04
C VAL A 59 -3.12 2.45 27.36
N TYR A 60 -2.98 3.78 27.33
CA TYR A 60 -2.73 4.62 28.51
C TYR A 60 -3.66 5.83 28.56
N ALA A 61 -4.97 5.60 28.67
CA ALA A 61 -5.95 6.65 29.00
C ALA A 61 -6.85 6.17 30.13
#